data_AF-A0A351HVZ6-F1
#
_entry.id   AF-A0A351HVZ6-F1
#
_cell.length_a   1.000
_cell.length_b   1.000
_cell.length_c   1.000
_cell.angle_alpha   90.00
_cell.angle_beta   90.00
_cell.angle_gamma   90.00
#
_symmetry.space_group_name_H-M   'P 1'
#
loop_
_entity.id
_entity.type
_entity.pdbx_description
1 polymer ?
#
loop_
_entity_poly.entity_id
_entity_poly.type
_entity_poly.pdbx_seq_one_letter_code
_entity_poly.pdbx_strand_id
1 'polypeptide(L)'
;ASHFEAGDASFVFSRANIPFLGMEFPGFFAYFTDFCGITRRFATYNFSRLEKWEVDTTKGTCAGELEGPNGALAFKAQMASSGRLRAPVDGLMDREIVESITAKVWLRLTNNQGNIIFESISSKAGMEICLEEGVAVKQESE
;
A
#
# COMPACT_ATOMS: atom_id res chain seq x y z
N ALA A 1 -6.77 4.21 5.17
CA ALA A 1 -6.76 5.58 5.71
C ALA A 1 -8.15 6.18 5.59
N SER A 2 -8.62 6.85 6.64
CA SER A 2 -9.88 7.59 6.67
C SER A 2 -9.68 8.95 7.34
N HIS A 3 -10.68 9.82 7.33
CA HIS A 3 -10.64 11.10 8.05
C HIS A 3 -9.45 11.98 7.62
N PHE A 4 -9.49 12.40 6.35
CA PHE A 4 -8.48 13.28 5.77
C PHE A 4 -8.74 14.75 6.17
N GLU A 5 -7.68 15.54 6.30
CA GLU A 5 -7.78 16.95 6.70
C GLU A 5 -8.63 17.80 5.74
N ALA A 6 -8.65 17.45 4.45
CA ALA A 6 -9.40 18.16 3.41
C ALA A 6 -10.88 17.78 3.33
N GLY A 7 -11.32 16.77 4.09
CA GLY A 7 -12.72 16.30 4.09
C GLY A 7 -12.86 14.78 4.22
N ASP A 8 -14.10 14.31 4.15
CA ASP A 8 -14.39 12.88 4.20
C ASP A 8 -13.88 12.18 2.95
N ALA A 9 -12.91 11.30 3.14
CA ALA A 9 -12.40 10.44 2.09
C ALA A 9 -11.90 9.12 2.68
N SER A 10 -11.86 8.10 1.84
CA SER A 10 -11.33 6.79 2.19
C SER A 10 -10.32 6.34 1.13
N PHE A 11 -9.21 5.82 1.61
CA PHE A 11 -8.16 5.23 0.78
C PHE A 11 -7.74 3.87 1.34
N VAL A 12 -7.72 2.87 0.47
CA VAL A 12 -7.20 1.53 0.75
C VAL A 12 -6.19 1.18 -0.31
N PHE A 13 -5.08 0.57 0.11
CA PHE A 13 -4.06 0.00 -0.76
C PHE A 13 -3.63 -1.35 -0.20
N SER A 14 -3.47 -2.34 -1.09
CA SER A 14 -2.91 -3.64 -0.77
C SER A 14 -2.00 -4.09 -1.92
N ARG A 15 -0.87 -4.69 -1.57
CA ARG A 15 0.08 -5.30 -2.48
C ARG A 15 0.52 -6.63 -1.89
N ALA A 16 0.47 -7.68 -2.70
CA ALA A 16 0.91 -9.01 -2.33
C ALA A 16 1.35 -9.76 -3.57
N ASN A 17 2.21 -10.76 -3.40
CA ASN A 17 2.42 -11.71 -4.48
C ASN A 17 1.23 -12.68 -4.51
N ILE A 18 0.62 -12.84 -5.70
CA ILE A 18 -0.62 -13.58 -5.89
C ILE A 18 -0.28 -14.91 -6.58
N PRO A 19 -0.58 -16.07 -5.96
CA PRO A 19 -0.42 -17.35 -6.61
C PRO A 19 -1.50 -17.52 -7.69
N PHE A 20 -1.10 -17.94 -8.88
CA PHE A 20 -2.00 -18.15 -10.01
C PHE A 20 -1.53 -19.32 -10.88
N LEU A 21 -2.22 -20.46 -10.78
CA LEU A 21 -2.02 -21.67 -11.60
C LEU A 21 -0.55 -22.07 -11.78
N GLY A 22 0.18 -22.21 -10.67
CA GLY A 22 1.59 -22.63 -10.68
C GLY A 22 2.60 -21.51 -10.98
N MET A 23 2.12 -20.29 -11.23
CA MET A 23 2.93 -19.08 -11.27
C MET A 23 2.58 -18.17 -10.09
N GLU A 24 3.37 -17.12 -9.91
CA GLU A 24 3.15 -16.07 -8.95
C GLU A 24 3.43 -14.73 -9.61
N PHE A 25 2.65 -13.70 -9.29
CA PHE A 25 2.87 -12.35 -9.80
C PHE A 25 2.65 -11.29 -8.72
N PRO A 26 3.35 -10.14 -8.77
CA PRO A 26 3.12 -9.04 -7.84
C PRO A 26 1.77 -8.37 -8.14
N GLY A 27 0.77 -8.67 -7.34
CA GLY A 27 -0.57 -8.09 -7.39
C GLY A 27 -0.70 -6.84 -6.53
N PHE A 28 -1.57 -5.93 -6.95
CA PHE A 28 -1.98 -4.81 -6.11
C PHE A 28 -3.43 -4.39 -6.41
N PHE A 29 -4.06 -3.77 -5.42
CA PHE A 29 -5.34 -3.10 -5.53
C PHE A 29 -5.34 -1.85 -4.66
N ALA A 30 -5.89 -0.77 -5.19
CA ALA A 30 -6.15 0.45 -4.46
C ALA A 30 -7.52 1.03 -4.82
N TYR A 31 -8.16 1.62 -3.81
CA TYR A 31 -9.44 2.30 -3.95
C TYR A 31 -9.40 3.64 -3.24
N PHE A 32 -9.93 4.66 -3.90
CA PHE A 32 -10.15 5.98 -3.35
C PHE A 32 -11.61 6.41 -3.56
N THR A 33 -12.19 7.07 -2.55
CA THR A 33 -13.44 7.82 -2.68
C THR A 33 -13.46 9.04 -1.76
N ASP A 34 -14.09 10.12 -2.22
CA ASP A 34 -14.38 11.34 -1.45
C ASP A 34 -15.84 11.40 -0.93
N PHE A 35 -16.62 10.33 -1.16
CA PHE A 35 -18.07 10.28 -0.88
C PHE A 35 -18.93 11.37 -1.54
N CYS A 36 -18.36 12.23 -2.38
CA CYS A 36 -19.02 13.34 -3.08
C CYS A 36 -19.12 13.11 -4.60
N GLY A 37 -18.71 11.94 -5.06
CA GLY A 37 -18.86 11.49 -6.46
C GLY A 37 -17.54 11.14 -7.14
N ILE A 38 -16.40 11.43 -6.52
CA ILE A 38 -15.09 11.01 -7.03
C ILE A 38 -14.78 9.63 -6.48
N THR A 39 -14.57 8.68 -7.39
CA THR A 39 -14.06 7.34 -7.06
C THR A 39 -12.96 6.95 -8.04
N ARG A 40 -11.91 6.30 -7.54
CA ARG A 40 -10.81 5.78 -8.37
C ARG A 40 -10.42 4.38 -7.92
N ARG A 41 -10.16 3.53 -8.91
CA ARG A 41 -9.72 2.14 -8.73
C ARG A 41 -8.44 1.94 -9.51
N PHE A 42 -7.42 1.42 -8.85
CA PHE A 42 -6.16 1.04 -9.46
C PHE A 42 -5.89 -0.42 -9.10
N ALA A 43 -5.70 -1.28 -10.08
CA ALA A 43 -5.45 -2.69 -9.84
C ALA A 43 -4.68 -3.33 -11.00
N THR A 44 -4.02 -4.45 -10.72
CA THR A 44 -3.36 -5.23 -11.77
C THR A 44 -4.31 -5.71 -12.86
N TYR A 45 -5.59 -5.95 -12.53
CA TYR A 45 -6.60 -6.41 -13.51
C TYR A 45 -7.24 -5.29 -14.34
N ASN A 46 -6.99 -4.00 -14.05
CA ASN A 46 -7.62 -2.90 -14.77
C ASN A 46 -6.62 -2.01 -15.53
N PHE A 47 -5.51 -2.62 -15.98
CA PHE A 47 -4.42 -1.95 -16.70
C PHE A 47 -3.75 -0.82 -15.92
N SER A 48 -3.91 -0.79 -14.59
CA SER A 48 -3.15 0.13 -13.76
C SER A 48 -1.77 -0.45 -13.46
N ARG A 49 -0.81 0.45 -13.25
CA ARG A 49 0.56 0.11 -12.85
C ARG A 49 0.87 0.71 -11.49
N LEU A 50 1.70 0.00 -10.73
CA LEU A 50 2.32 0.51 -9.52
C LEU A 50 3.77 0.81 -9.87
N GLU A 51 4.10 2.09 -9.84
CA GLU A 51 5.41 2.65 -10.12
C GLU A 51 6.04 3.18 -8.83
N LYS A 52 7.38 3.28 -8.82
CA LYS A 52 8.16 3.86 -7.69
C LYS A 52 7.75 3.33 -6.31
N TRP A 53 7.51 2.02 -6.24
CA TRP A 53 7.16 1.36 -4.99
C TRP A 53 8.37 1.24 -4.07
N GLU A 54 8.24 1.77 -2.86
CA GLU A 54 9.29 1.79 -1.85
C GLU A 54 8.72 1.35 -0.49
N VAL A 55 9.48 0.53 0.24
CA VAL A 55 9.16 0.10 1.61
C VAL A 55 10.43 0.16 2.45
N ASP A 56 10.34 0.78 3.61
CA ASP A 56 11.37 0.75 4.65
C ASP A 56 10.74 0.12 5.90
N THR A 57 11.06 -1.16 6.12
CA THR A 57 10.55 -1.94 7.26
C THR A 57 11.11 -1.45 8.59
N THR A 58 12.31 -0.86 8.59
CA THR A 58 12.96 -0.34 9.80
C THR A 58 12.28 0.94 10.27
N LYS A 59 11.91 1.82 9.34
CA LYS A 59 11.18 3.06 9.63
C LYS A 59 9.67 2.90 9.63
N GLY A 60 9.15 1.75 9.18
CA GLY A 60 7.73 1.51 9.06
C GLY A 60 7.07 2.44 8.05
N THR A 61 7.70 2.65 6.89
CA THR A 61 7.19 3.54 5.84
C THR A 61 7.00 2.81 4.52
N CYS A 62 6.00 3.21 3.74
CA CYS A 62 5.88 2.81 2.34
C CYS A 62 5.40 3.97 1.46
N ALA A 63 5.73 3.92 0.18
CA ALA A 63 5.32 4.90 -0.81
C ALA A 63 5.13 4.24 -2.17
N GLY A 64 4.24 4.81 -2.98
CA GLY A 64 4.02 4.34 -4.34
C GLY A 64 3.26 5.34 -5.18
N GLU A 65 3.42 5.20 -6.50
CA GLU A 65 2.68 5.93 -7.52
C GLU A 65 1.84 4.95 -8.33
N LEU A 66 0.53 5.16 -8.40
CA LEU A 66 -0.39 4.36 -9.17
C LEU A 66 -0.75 5.13 -10.43
N GLU A 67 -0.53 4.52 -11.58
CA GLU A 67 -0.98 5.05 -12.86
C GLU A 67 -2.11 4.18 -13.40
N GLY A 68 -3.17 4.78 -13.93
CA GLY A 68 -4.25 4.02 -14.55
C GLY A 68 -5.02 4.81 -15.60
N PRO A 69 -6.02 4.19 -16.23
CA PRO A 69 -6.80 4.83 -17.30
C PRO A 69 -7.53 6.12 -16.89
N ASN A 70 -7.74 6.30 -15.58
CA ASN A 70 -8.60 7.33 -15.00
C ASN A 70 -7.83 8.36 -14.14
N GLY A 71 -6.50 8.36 -14.21
CA GLY A 71 -5.64 9.33 -13.56
C GLY A 71 -4.42 8.68 -12.91
N ALA A 72 -3.80 9.40 -11.99
CA ALA A 72 -2.71 8.90 -11.17
C ALA A 72 -2.95 9.19 -9.70
N LEU A 73 -2.41 8.35 -8.82
CA LEU A 73 -2.51 8.48 -7.37
C LEU A 73 -1.15 8.21 -6.74
N ALA A 74 -0.60 9.21 -6.05
CA ALA A 74 0.61 9.05 -5.24
C ALA A 74 0.26 8.98 -3.77
N PHE A 75 0.92 8.10 -3.02
CA PHE A 75 0.73 8.02 -1.57
C PHE A 75 2.05 7.78 -0.84
N LYS A 76 2.09 8.23 0.41
CA LYS A 76 3.16 7.95 1.37
C LYS A 76 2.53 7.63 2.71
N ALA A 77 2.93 6.53 3.32
CA ALA A 77 2.42 6.09 4.60
C ALA A 77 3.55 5.88 5.60
N GLN A 78 3.30 6.23 6.87
CA GLN A 78 4.26 6.11 7.96
C GLN A 78 3.54 5.62 9.23
N MET A 79 4.07 4.55 9.84
CA MET A 79 3.66 4.08 11.16
C MET A 79 3.95 5.17 12.21
N ALA A 80 2.96 5.53 13.04
CA ALA A 80 3.20 6.43 14.18
C ALA A 80 3.55 5.65 15.46
N SER A 81 2.92 4.49 15.64
CA SER A 81 3.23 3.52 16.71
C SER A 81 3.01 2.13 16.16
N SER A 82 4.05 1.29 16.20
CA SER A 82 3.98 -0.07 15.69
C SER A 82 3.87 -1.11 16.80
N GLY A 83 2.97 -2.07 16.61
CA GLY A 83 2.95 -3.35 17.32
C GLY A 83 3.55 -4.44 16.44
N ARG A 84 4.26 -5.39 17.04
CA ARG A 84 4.67 -6.63 16.37
C ARG A 84 3.66 -7.72 16.69
N LEU A 85 3.19 -8.41 15.67
CA LEU A 85 2.26 -9.53 15.80
C LEU A 85 2.82 -10.74 15.07
N ARG A 86 2.49 -11.93 15.57
CA ARG A 86 2.76 -13.19 14.87
C ARG A 86 1.60 -13.52 13.94
N ALA A 87 1.93 -13.92 12.72
CA ALA A 87 1.01 -14.30 11.66
C ALA A 87 1.27 -15.76 11.24
N PRO A 88 0.24 -16.48 10.77
CA PRO A 88 0.37 -17.87 10.39
C PRO A 88 1.12 -18.04 9.06
N VAL A 89 1.98 -19.06 9.00
CA VAL A 89 2.62 -19.64 7.82
C VAL A 89 2.49 -21.16 7.94
N ASP A 90 1.87 -21.81 6.97
CA ASP A 90 1.62 -23.27 6.97
C ASP A 90 0.96 -23.80 8.27
N GLY A 91 0.14 -22.97 8.92
CA GLY A 91 -0.55 -23.30 10.17
C GLY A 91 0.26 -23.01 11.45
N LEU A 92 1.51 -22.57 11.35
CA LEU A 92 2.37 -22.17 12.46
C LEU A 92 2.48 -20.64 12.56
N MET A 93 2.51 -20.07 13.76
CA MET A 93 2.57 -18.61 13.98
C MET A 93 3.99 -18.07 13.90
N ASP A 94 4.68 -18.35 12.79
CA ASP A 94 6.13 -18.14 12.64
C ASP A 94 6.51 -16.87 11.88
N ARG A 95 5.56 -16.18 11.23
CA ARG A 95 5.84 -14.91 10.53
C ARG A 95 5.61 -13.73 11.45
N GLU A 96 6.50 -12.74 11.43
CA GLU A 96 6.26 -11.45 12.08
C GLU A 96 5.67 -10.42 11.10
N ILE A 97 4.65 -9.70 11.57
CA ILE A 97 4.09 -8.53 10.90
C ILE A 97 4.22 -7.32 11.82
N VAL A 98 4.45 -6.17 11.23
CA VAL A 98 4.39 -4.88 11.92
C VAL A 98 3.07 -4.22 11.57
N GLU A 99 2.26 -3.90 12.58
CA GLU A 99 0.97 -3.25 12.43
C GLU A 99 0.95 -1.89 13.14
N SER A 100 0.27 -0.92 12.56
CA SER A 100 -0.07 0.35 13.21
C SER A 100 -1.50 0.72 12.90
N ILE A 101 -2.29 1.03 13.93
CA ILE A 101 -3.67 1.53 13.79
C ILE A 101 -3.74 3.06 13.65
N THR A 102 -2.63 3.76 13.87
CA THR A 102 -2.50 5.23 13.83
C THR A 102 -1.47 5.71 12.80
N ALA A 103 -1.39 5.05 11.64
CA ALA A 103 -0.46 5.46 10.60
C ALA A 103 -0.88 6.80 9.96
N LYS A 104 0.12 7.62 9.61
CA LYS A 104 -0.07 8.85 8.84
C LYS A 104 0.04 8.53 7.36
N VAL A 105 -0.94 8.96 6.56
CA VAL A 105 -0.97 8.74 5.11
C VAL A 105 -1.16 10.08 4.41
N TRP A 106 -0.19 10.47 3.59
CA TRP A 106 -0.36 11.52 2.59
C TRP A 106 -0.82 10.89 1.28
N LEU A 107 -1.74 11.58 0.60
CA LEU A 107 -2.36 11.15 -0.64
C LEU A 107 -2.50 12.32 -1.60
N ARG A 108 -2.15 12.11 -2.88
CA ARG A 108 -2.48 13.02 -3.97
C ARG A 108 -3.08 12.23 -5.13
N LEU A 109 -4.23 12.67 -5.60
CA LEU A 109 -4.93 12.13 -6.76
C LEU A 109 -5.00 13.19 -7.85
N THR A 110 -4.62 12.80 -9.07
CA THR A 110 -4.69 13.64 -10.27
C THR A 110 -5.60 13.00 -11.33
N ASN A 111 -6.18 13.84 -12.19
CA ASN A 111 -6.85 13.37 -13.40
C ASN A 111 -5.85 13.16 -14.55
N ASN A 112 -6.32 12.67 -15.70
CA ASN A 112 -5.49 12.43 -16.90
C ASN A 112 -4.84 13.70 -17.49
N GLN A 113 -5.31 14.89 -17.11
CA GLN A 113 -4.73 16.16 -17.54
C GLN A 113 -3.62 16.63 -16.59
N GLY A 114 -3.35 15.88 -15.51
CA GLY A 114 -2.40 16.24 -14.46
C GLY A 114 -2.96 17.18 -13.39
N ASN A 115 -4.24 17.55 -13.46
CA ASN A 115 -4.86 18.42 -12.45
C ASN A 115 -5.08 17.64 -11.16
N ILE A 116 -4.68 18.22 -10.03
CA ILE A 116 -4.94 17.67 -8.70
C ILE A 116 -6.44 17.78 -8.42
N ILE A 117 -7.07 16.65 -8.18
CA ILE A 117 -8.49 16.57 -7.82
C ILE A 117 -8.70 16.24 -6.35
N PHE A 118 -7.68 15.72 -5.67
CA PHE A 118 -7.66 15.56 -4.22
C PHE A 118 -6.22 15.53 -3.73
N GLU A 119 -5.91 16.25 -2.66
CA GLU A 119 -4.64 16.11 -1.94
C GLU A 119 -4.87 16.36 -0.46
N SER A 120 -4.48 15.41 0.38
CA SER A 120 -4.66 15.54 1.80
C SER A 120 -3.82 14.55 2.60
N ILE A 121 -3.81 14.76 3.91
CA ILE A 121 -3.18 13.90 4.90
C ILE A 121 -4.26 13.33 5.81
N SER A 122 -4.12 12.06 6.16
CA SER A 122 -4.85 11.40 7.24
C SER A 122 -3.87 10.96 8.31
N SER A 123 -4.22 11.13 9.59
CA SER A 123 -3.51 10.57 10.74
C SER A 123 -4.17 9.29 11.29
N LYS A 124 -5.23 8.81 10.61
CA LYS A 124 -6.06 7.68 11.03
C LYS A 124 -6.06 6.61 9.93
N ALA A 125 -5.04 5.76 9.95
CA ALA A 125 -4.95 4.62 9.06
C ALA A 125 -4.42 3.38 9.79
N GLY A 126 -5.11 2.25 9.56
CA GLY A 126 -4.48 0.95 9.71
C GLY A 126 -3.42 0.74 8.63
N MET A 127 -2.26 0.24 9.02
CA MET A 127 -1.16 -0.12 8.12
C MET A 127 -0.46 -1.37 8.64
N GLU A 128 -0.22 -2.33 7.76
CA GLU A 128 0.52 -3.57 8.04
C GLU A 128 1.67 -3.72 7.03
N ILE A 129 2.83 -4.15 7.52
CA ILE A 129 3.99 -4.52 6.69
C ILE A 129 4.47 -5.90 7.17
N CYS A 130 4.53 -6.87 6.26
CA CYS A 130 5.15 -8.16 6.54
C CYS A 130 6.67 -7.99 6.62
N LEU A 131 7.28 -8.56 7.66
CA LEU A 131 8.73 -8.71 7.74
C LEU A 131 9.08 -10.06 7.11
N GLU A 132 9.88 -10.06 6.05
CA GLU A 132 10.50 -11.31 5.60
C GLU A 132 11.67 -11.63 6.52
N GLU A 133 11.61 -12.79 7.20
CA GLU A 133 12.82 -13.41 7.74
C GLU A 133 13.53 -14.16 6.60
N GLY A 134 14.66 -13.61 6.15
CA GLY A 134 15.74 -14.34 5.50
C GLY A 134 15.44 -14.99 4.14
N VAL A 135 15.59 -14.24 3.04
CA VAL A 135 16.26 -14.82 1.87
C VAL A 135 17.73 -14.95 2.24
N ALA A 136 18.13 -16.14 2.70
CA ALA A 136 19.53 -16.49 2.77
C ALA A 136 20.13 -16.29 1.38
N VAL A 137 20.95 -15.25 1.23
CA VAL A 137 21.86 -15.09 0.10
C VAL A 137 22.73 -16.34 0.12
N LYS A 138 22.45 -17.31 -0.75
CA LYS A 138 23.45 -18.30 -1.12
C LYS A 138 24.56 -17.55 -1.81
N GLN A 139 25.62 -17.23 -1.07
CA GLN A 139 26.92 -17.00 -1.66
C GLN A 139 27.35 -18.33 -2.29
N GLU A 140 27.19 -18.43 -3.61
CA GLU A 140 27.95 -19.41 -4.38
C GLU A 140 29.41 -18.92 -4.39
N SER A 141 30.21 -19.58 -3.56
CA SER A 141 31.65 -19.63 -3.66
C SER A 141 32.03 -20.64 -4.76
N GLU A 142 32.62 -20.15 -5.84
CA GLU A 142 33.74 -20.79 -6.56
C GLU A 142 34.48 -19.75 -7.42
#